data_AF-A0A2J0Z6F2-F1
#
_entry.id   AF-A0A2J0Z6F2-F1
#
_cell.length_a   1.000
_cell.length_b   1.000
_cell.length_c   1.000
_cell.angle_alpha   90.00
_cell.angle_beta   90.00
_cell.angle_gamma   90.00
#
_symmetry.space_group_name_H-M   'P 1'
#
loop_
_entity.id
_entity.type
_entity.pdbx_description
1 polymer ?
#
loop_
_entity_poly.entity_id
_entity_poly.type
_entity_poly.pdbx_seq_one_letter_code
_entity_poly.pdbx_strand_id
1 'polypeptide(L)'
;MTKHQGAILATMSRWYSNDEILTMATSSNAALLAMSCPRNPYPGRIGVIEADAYADILLVDGDPIADIKLIADPDANLKIIMKDGRIYKNTLTA
;
A
#
# COMPACT_ATOMS: atom_id res chain seq x y z
N MET A 1 -13.01 11.55 1.40
CA MET A 1 -11.86 10.62 1.45
C MET A 1 -10.86 11.16 2.47
N THR A 2 -10.38 10.35 3.41
CA THR A 2 -9.52 10.80 4.53
C THR A 2 -8.14 11.18 4.02
N LYS A 3 -7.69 12.42 4.25
CA LYS A 3 -6.50 13.01 3.60
C LYS A 3 -5.14 12.56 4.17
N HIS A 4 -5.10 11.69 5.19
CA HIS A 4 -3.88 11.47 5.98
C HIS A 4 -3.59 9.99 6.34
N GLN A 5 -4.10 9.02 5.57
CA GLN A 5 -3.93 7.60 5.92
C GLN A 5 -2.44 7.17 5.98
N GLY A 6 -1.64 7.59 5.00
CA GLY A 6 -0.20 7.31 4.98
C GLY A 6 0.55 7.95 6.16
N ALA A 7 0.19 9.18 6.51
CA ALA A 7 0.78 9.88 7.65
C ALA A 7 0.42 9.21 8.99
N ILE A 8 -0.83 8.73 9.14
CA ILE A 8 -1.26 7.96 10.32
C ILE A 8 -0.47 6.65 10.40
N LEU A 9 -0.32 5.93 9.30
CA LEU A 9 0.44 4.68 9.25
C LEU A 9 1.91 4.90 9.68
N ALA A 10 2.54 5.98 9.20
CA ALA A 10 3.92 6.30 9.58
C ALA A 10 4.09 6.55 11.09
N THR A 11 3.04 6.99 11.81
CA THR A 11 3.13 7.16 13.28
C THR A 11 3.31 5.83 14.04
N MET A 12 3.01 4.69 13.41
CA MET A 12 3.19 3.36 14.00
C MET A 12 4.67 3.00 14.21
N SER A 13 5.59 3.75 13.61
CA SER A 13 7.05 3.59 13.80
C SER A 13 7.51 3.80 15.24
N ARG A 14 6.63 4.32 16.10
CA ARG A 14 6.86 4.38 17.55
C ARG A 14 6.92 2.99 18.20
N TRP A 15 6.26 1.99 17.62
CA TRP A 15 6.12 0.65 18.23
C TRP A 15 6.59 -0.49 17.33
N TYR A 16 6.57 -0.31 16.02
CA TYR A 16 6.89 -1.34 15.04
C TYR A 16 8.03 -0.90 14.14
N SER A 17 8.77 -1.86 13.62
CA SER A 17 9.72 -1.66 12.53
C SER A 17 9.01 -1.30 11.22
N ASN A 18 9.74 -0.69 10.27
CA ASN A 18 9.15 -0.24 9.01
C ASN A 18 8.62 -1.42 8.18
N ASP A 19 9.32 -2.54 8.15
CA ASP A 19 8.89 -3.77 7.47
C ASP A 19 7.65 -4.39 8.12
N GLU A 20 7.54 -4.38 9.45
CA GLU A 20 6.32 -4.80 10.15
C GLU A 20 5.12 -3.90 9.80
N ILE A 21 5.33 -2.58 9.73
CA ILE A 21 4.29 -1.61 9.35
C ILE A 21 3.80 -1.86 7.93
N LEU A 22 4.73 -2.03 6.98
CA LEU A 22 4.40 -2.31 5.58
C LEU A 22 3.68 -3.65 5.43
N THR A 23 4.15 -4.69 6.14
CA THR A 23 3.51 -6.02 6.17
C THR A 23 2.10 -5.93 6.73
N MET A 24 1.91 -5.18 7.82
CA MET A 24 0.60 -4.93 8.42
C MET A 24 -0.34 -4.24 7.43
N ALA A 25 0.12 -3.19 6.74
CA ALA A 25 -0.66 -2.44 5.77
C ALA A 25 -0.93 -3.20 4.45
N THR A 26 -0.27 -4.34 4.22
CA THR A 26 -0.38 -5.12 2.98
C THR A 26 -0.87 -6.55 3.26
N SER A 27 0.04 -7.53 3.27
CA SER A 27 -0.27 -8.95 3.27
C SER A 27 -1.04 -9.42 4.51
N SER A 28 -0.73 -8.89 5.70
CA SER A 28 -1.42 -9.27 6.94
C SER A 28 -2.88 -8.80 6.94
N ASN A 29 -3.15 -7.54 6.58
CA ASN A 29 -4.52 -7.04 6.46
C ASN A 29 -5.29 -7.71 5.31
N ALA A 30 -4.60 -8.04 4.22
CA ALA A 30 -5.19 -8.81 3.12
C ALA A 30 -5.63 -10.21 3.59
N ALA A 31 -4.78 -10.92 4.33
CA ALA A 31 -5.11 -12.22 4.90
C ALA A 31 -6.29 -12.13 5.89
N LEU A 32 -6.30 -11.09 6.74
CA LEU A 32 -7.44 -10.83 7.64
C LEU A 32 -8.74 -10.59 6.86
N LEU A 33 -8.70 -9.79 5.80
CA LEU A 33 -9.88 -9.51 4.98
C LEU A 33 -10.38 -10.76 4.25
N ALA A 34 -9.47 -11.62 3.78
CA ALA A 34 -9.82 -12.90 3.16
C ALA A 34 -10.62 -13.83 4.09
N MET A 35 -10.44 -13.72 5.41
CA MET A 35 -11.22 -14.46 6.41
C MET A 35 -12.65 -13.92 6.61
N SER A 36 -13.05 -12.86 5.90
CA SER A 36 -14.39 -12.26 6.03
C SER A 36 -15.49 -13.01 5.24
N CYS A 37 -15.17 -14.16 4.62
CA CYS A 37 -16.11 -15.05 3.93
C CYS A 37 -17.00 -14.25 2.91
N PRO A 38 -18.35 -14.37 2.83
CA PRO A 38 -19.15 -13.60 1.86
C PRO A 38 -19.03 -12.07 1.96
N ARG A 39 -18.46 -11.55 3.05
CA ARG A 39 -18.26 -10.10 3.25
C ARG A 39 -16.96 -9.60 2.63
N ASN A 40 -16.10 -10.48 2.12
CA ASN A 40 -14.89 -10.07 1.42
C ASN A 40 -15.25 -9.42 0.07
N PRO A 41 -15.00 -8.10 -0.11
CA PRO A 41 -15.31 -7.42 -1.36
C PRO A 41 -14.31 -7.74 -2.48
N TYR A 42 -13.19 -8.42 -2.18
CA TYR A 42 -12.14 -8.76 -3.13
C TYR A 42 -12.03 -10.30 -3.27
N PRO A 43 -12.63 -10.91 -4.31
CA PRO A 43 -12.55 -12.37 -4.51
C PRO A 43 -11.14 -12.87 -4.87
N GLY A 44 -10.27 -11.99 -5.39
CA GLY A 44 -8.86 -12.27 -5.70
C GLY A 44 -7.88 -11.88 -4.57
N ARG A 45 -6.60 -12.21 -4.75
CA ARG A 45 -5.54 -11.87 -3.78
C ARG A 45 -5.18 -10.38 -3.87
N ILE A 46 -4.99 -9.74 -2.72
CA ILE A 46 -4.54 -8.35 -2.57
C ILE A 46 -3.36 -8.28 -1.61
N GLY A 47 -2.64 -7.15 -1.58
CA GLY A 47 -1.53 -6.93 -0.64
C GLY A 47 -0.27 -7.76 -0.93
N VAL A 48 -0.16 -8.34 -2.13
CA VAL A 48 1.00 -9.10 -2.62
C VAL A 48 1.24 -8.79 -4.09
N ILE A 49 2.50 -8.87 -4.54
CA ILE A 49 2.88 -8.76 -5.95
C ILE A 49 3.17 -10.17 -6.48
N GLU A 50 2.13 -10.83 -6.96
CA GLU A 50 2.17 -12.19 -7.47
C GLU A 50 1.26 -12.32 -8.71
N ALA A 51 1.45 -13.35 -9.51
CA ALA A 51 0.52 -13.66 -10.61
C ALA A 51 -0.90 -13.87 -10.07
N ASP A 52 -1.90 -13.48 -10.86
CA ASP A 52 -3.34 -13.58 -10.56
C ASP A 52 -3.83 -12.74 -9.35
N ALA A 53 -2.97 -11.94 -8.73
CA ALA A 53 -3.36 -10.92 -7.76
C ALA A 53 -3.90 -9.66 -8.46
N TYR A 54 -4.69 -8.85 -7.74
CA TYR A 54 -5.11 -7.55 -8.26
C TYR A 54 -3.90 -6.66 -8.56
N ALA A 55 -3.95 -5.97 -9.70
CA ALA A 55 -2.94 -4.99 -10.10
C ALA A 55 -3.12 -3.65 -9.36
N ASP A 56 -2.98 -3.72 -8.04
CA ASP A 56 -2.97 -2.59 -7.12
C ASP A 56 -1.52 -2.32 -6.70
N ILE A 57 -0.89 -1.35 -7.35
CA ILE A 57 0.56 -1.12 -7.27
C ILE A 57 0.84 0.34 -6.93
N LEU A 58 1.76 0.55 -5.99
CA LEU A 58 2.34 1.85 -5.68
C LEU A 58 3.81 1.85 -6.10
N LEU A 59 4.23 2.87 -6.85
CA LEU A 59 5.66 3.13 -7.09
C LEU A 59 6.11 4.25 -6.15
N VAL A 60 7.01 3.92 -5.25
CA VAL A 60 7.58 4.84 -4.25
C VAL A 60 8.95 5.32 -4.74
N ASP A 61 9.23 6.60 -4.58
CA ASP A 61 10.55 7.20 -4.81
C ASP A 61 11.40 7.10 -3.55
N GLY A 62 12.25 6.08 -3.52
CA GLY A 62 13.05 5.70 -2.35
C GLY A 62 12.64 4.34 -1.77
N ASP A 63 13.27 3.97 -0.66
CA ASP A 63 13.04 2.71 0.03
C ASP A 63 12.18 2.92 1.30
N PRO A 64 10.91 2.47 1.33
CA PRO A 64 10.04 2.64 2.49
C PRO A 64 10.43 1.74 3.68
N ILE A 65 11.26 0.73 3.48
CA ILE A 65 11.85 -0.07 4.58
C ILE A 65 12.91 0.78 5.29
N ALA A 66 13.72 1.54 4.54
CA ALA A 66 14.70 2.46 5.10
C ALA A 66 14.05 3.72 5.73
N ASP A 67 13.00 4.28 5.10
CA ASP A 67 12.27 5.45 5.62
C ASP A 67 10.76 5.37 5.38
N ILE A 68 10.01 5.00 6.42
CA ILE A 68 8.54 4.91 6.38
C ILE A 68 7.85 6.26 6.14
N LYS A 69 8.53 7.39 6.37
CA LYS A 69 7.96 8.73 6.14
C LYS A 69 7.67 8.99 4.67
N LEU A 70 8.27 8.25 3.75
CA LEU A 70 7.96 8.33 2.33
C LEU A 70 6.47 8.08 2.05
N ILE A 71 5.83 7.20 2.83
CA ILE A 71 4.40 6.88 2.70
C ILE A 71 3.51 8.02 3.27
N ALA A 72 4.05 8.89 4.13
CA ALA A 72 3.29 9.97 4.75
C ALA A 72 2.96 11.12 3.78
N ASP A 73 3.80 11.34 2.77
CA ASP A 73 3.59 12.33 1.71
C ASP A 73 3.46 11.65 0.34
N PRO A 74 2.25 11.17 -0.01
CA PRO A 74 2.04 10.47 -1.26
C PRO A 74 2.14 11.39 -2.48
N ASP A 75 1.94 12.69 -2.32
CA ASP A 75 1.99 13.64 -3.44
C ASP A 75 3.42 13.81 -3.94
N ALA A 76 4.39 13.93 -3.02
CA ALA A 76 5.80 14.00 -3.34
C ALA A 76 6.41 12.65 -3.76
N ASN A 77 6.07 11.57 -3.03
CA ASN A 77 6.85 10.33 -3.06
C ASN A 77 6.22 9.18 -3.85
N LEU A 78 4.89 9.13 -4.02
CA LEU A 78 4.26 8.10 -4.87
C LEU A 78 4.23 8.57 -6.32
N LYS A 79 5.11 8.03 -7.15
CA LYS A 79 5.22 8.40 -8.57
C LYS A 79 4.15 7.73 -9.43
N ILE A 80 3.77 6.50 -9.07
CA ILE A 80 2.65 5.78 -9.71
C ILE A 80 1.68 5.31 -8.62
N ILE A 81 0.39 5.50 -8.90
CA ILE A 81 -0.70 4.86 -8.17
C ILE A 81 -1.53 4.11 -9.21
N MET A 82 -1.48 2.78 -9.16
CA MET A 82 -2.27 1.88 -9.99
C MET A 82 -3.28 1.16 -9.13
N LYS A 83 -4.52 1.09 -9.60
CA LYS A 83 -5.59 0.32 -8.97
C LYS A 83 -6.35 -0.43 -10.06
N ASP A 84 -6.58 -1.72 -9.86
CA ASP A 84 -7.28 -2.59 -10.82
C ASP A 84 -6.70 -2.49 -12.23
N GLY A 85 -5.35 -2.42 -12.32
CA GLY A 85 -4.62 -2.26 -13.58
C GLY A 85 -4.75 -0.89 -14.24
N ARG A 86 -5.50 0.04 -13.65
CA ARG A 86 -5.68 1.41 -14.14
C ARG A 86 -4.77 2.36 -13.39
N ILE A 87 -4.05 3.19 -14.13
CA ILE A 87 -3.17 4.21 -13.56
C ILE A 87 -4.00 5.43 -13.18
N TYR A 88 -3.99 5.78 -11.89
CA TYR A 88 -4.67 6.95 -11.32
C TYR A 88 -3.73 8.12 -11.07
N LYS A 89 -2.43 7.86 -10.87
CA LYS A 89 -1.37 8.86 -10.79
C LYS A 89 -0.17 8.33 -11.55
N ASN A 90 0.45 9.17 -12.37
CA ASN A 90 1.75 8.93 -12.99
C ASN A 90 2.48 10.25 -13.14
N THR A 91 3.64 10.38 -12.50
CA THR A 91 4.51 11.55 -12.60
C THR A 91 5.85 11.25 -13.26
N LEU A 92 6.01 10.06 -13.84
CA LEU A 92 7.21 9.71 -14.59
C LEU A 92 7.24 10.48 -15.92
N THR A 93 8.41 11.04 -16.24
CA THR A 93 8.70 11.61 -17.56
C THR A 93 9.11 10.50 -18.52
N ALA A 94 8.77 10.65 -19.80
CA ALA A 94 9.19 9.74 -20.87
C ALA A 94 10.69 9.88 -21.20
#